data_AF-M5J7G4-F1
#
_entry.id   AF-M5J7G4-F1
#
_cell.length_a   1.000
_cell.length_b   1.000
_cell.length_c   1.000
_cell.angle_alpha   90.00
_cell.angle_beta   90.00
_cell.angle_gamma   90.00
#
_symmetry.space_group_name_H-M   'P 1'
#
loop_
_entity.id
_entity.type
_entity.pdbx_description
1 polymer ?
#
loop_
_entity_poly.entity_id
_entity_poly.type
_entity_poly.pdbx_seq_one_letter_code
_entity_poly.pdbx_strand_id
1 'polypeptide(L)'
;MKNREHLREELVNKEYIPARNHPRMPRTKRATQFAPFAALTGFEQEVALIREKYQRKRYLDQAAQTQIWTLLTQSVTEHRPLVIEYFNEAVGYYDEVTGVVTNLDNRRQECILANKQVMYLENIGGVWFR
;
A
#
# COMPACT_ATOMS: atom_id res chain seq x y z
N MET A 1 -41.43 25.74 4.30
CA MET A 1 -40.16 25.00 4.12
C MET A 1 -40.52 23.52 3.97
N LYS A 2 -40.20 22.85 2.85
CA LYS A 2 -40.52 21.41 2.67
C LYS A 2 -39.66 20.57 3.63
N ASN A 3 -40.30 19.63 4.35
CA ASN A 3 -39.65 18.73 5.31
C ASN A 3 -38.73 17.72 4.58
N ARG A 4 -37.61 17.30 5.18
CA ARG A 4 -36.62 16.38 4.57
C ARG A 4 -37.20 15.01 4.23
N GLU A 5 -38.19 14.54 5.01
CA GLU A 5 -38.86 13.27 4.73
C GLU A 5 -39.75 13.37 3.47
N HIS A 6 -40.45 14.48 3.29
CA HIS A 6 -41.23 14.76 2.08
C HIS A 6 -40.35 14.83 0.82
N LEU A 7 -39.10 15.32 0.95
CA LEU A 7 -38.13 15.34 -0.16
C LEU A 7 -37.64 13.93 -0.52
N ARG A 8 -37.52 13.02 0.46
CA ARG A 8 -37.13 11.63 0.21
C ARG A 8 -38.23 10.86 -0.50
N GLU A 9 -39.47 10.98 -0.05
CA GLU A 9 -40.62 10.34 -0.71
C GLU A 9 -40.78 10.83 -2.16
N GLU A 10 -40.57 12.13 -2.41
CA GLU A 10 -40.62 12.72 -3.75
C GLU A 10 -39.49 12.21 -4.67
N LEU A 11 -38.30 11.92 -4.13
CA LEU A 11 -37.17 11.35 -4.89
C LEU A 11 -37.36 9.87 -5.21
N VAL A 12 -37.90 9.09 -4.27
CA VAL A 12 -38.14 7.66 -4.45
C VAL A 12 -39.27 7.41 -5.46
N ASN A 13 -40.31 8.24 -5.45
CA ASN A 13 -41.48 8.08 -6.31
C ASN A 13 -41.36 8.77 -7.68
N LYS A 14 -40.20 9.38 -8.00
CA LYS A 14 -40.00 10.05 -9.28
C LYS A 14 -39.73 9.03 -10.38
N GLU A 15 -40.61 8.98 -11.37
CA GLU A 15 -40.36 8.21 -12.58
C GLU A 15 -39.08 8.68 -13.28
N TYR A 16 -38.23 7.71 -13.64
CA TYR A 16 -37.01 8.00 -14.36
C TYR A 16 -37.31 8.25 -15.84
N ILE A 17 -37.03 9.47 -16.32
CA ILE A 17 -37.14 9.84 -17.74
C ILE A 17 -35.75 9.79 -18.37
N PRO A 18 -35.49 8.93 -19.37
CA PRO A 18 -34.19 8.87 -20.03
C PRO A 18 -33.92 10.14 -20.85
N ALA A 19 -32.66 10.61 -20.81
CA ALA A 19 -32.24 11.74 -21.62
C ALA A 19 -32.33 11.39 -23.12
N ARG A 20 -33.11 12.16 -23.88
CA ARG A 20 -33.37 11.91 -25.32
C ARG A 20 -32.12 12.06 -26.20
N ASN A 21 -31.24 13.00 -25.86
CA ASN A 21 -30.05 13.34 -26.65
C ASN A 21 -28.77 12.64 -26.15
N HIS A 22 -28.83 12.00 -24.98
CA HIS A 22 -27.73 11.22 -24.40
C HIS A 22 -28.25 9.83 -24.04
N PRO A 23 -28.54 8.99 -25.05
CA PRO A 23 -29.06 7.65 -24.81
C PRO A 23 -28.08 6.85 -23.95
N ARG A 24 -28.61 6.05 -23.04
CA ARG A 24 -27.79 5.21 -22.15
C ARG A 24 -26.89 4.29 -22.97
N MET A 25 -25.64 4.17 -22.54
CA MET A 25 -24.71 3.24 -23.17
C MET A 25 -25.22 1.78 -23.02
N PRO A 26 -25.28 1.02 -24.14
CA PRO A 26 -25.64 -0.40 -24.11
C PRO A 26 -24.74 -1.20 -23.16
N ARG A 27 -25.28 -2.24 -22.52
CA ARG A 27 -24.55 -3.11 -21.57
C ARG A 27 -23.28 -3.71 -22.19
N THR A 28 -23.33 -4.09 -23.45
CA THR A 28 -22.20 -4.65 -24.21
C THR A 28 -21.08 -3.62 -24.35
N LYS A 29 -21.38 -2.39 -24.78
CA LYS A 29 -20.40 -1.30 -24.85
C LYS A 29 -19.80 -0.95 -23.48
N ARG A 30 -20.60 -1.03 -22.41
CA ARG A 30 -20.10 -0.92 -21.04
C ARG A 30 -19.11 -2.04 -20.69
N ALA A 31 -19.41 -3.29 -21.02
CA ALA A 31 -18.50 -4.42 -20.77
C ALA A 31 -17.18 -4.32 -21.56
N THR A 32 -17.23 -3.85 -22.81
CA THR A 32 -16.03 -3.67 -23.64
C THR A 32 -15.03 -2.67 -23.05
N GLN A 33 -15.49 -1.66 -22.31
CA GLN A 33 -14.59 -0.74 -21.59
C GLN A 33 -13.74 -1.46 -20.53
N PHE A 34 -14.21 -2.59 -20.02
CA PHE A 34 -13.51 -3.44 -19.06
C PHE A 34 -12.81 -4.65 -19.72
N ALA A 35 -12.94 -4.83 -21.04
CA ALA A 35 -12.24 -5.89 -21.78
C ALA A 35 -10.70 -5.85 -21.65
N PRO A 36 -10.02 -4.69 -21.50
CA PRO A 36 -8.57 -4.66 -21.26
C PRO A 36 -8.13 -5.43 -20.01
N PHE A 37 -9.01 -5.60 -19.03
CA PHE A 37 -8.74 -6.36 -17.80
C PHE A 37 -9.14 -7.83 -17.89
N ALA A 38 -9.76 -8.26 -19.00
CA ALA A 38 -10.10 -9.67 -19.22
C ALA A 38 -8.85 -10.55 -19.31
N ALA A 39 -7.69 -9.99 -19.66
CA ALA A 39 -6.40 -10.71 -19.63
C ALA A 39 -5.97 -11.16 -18.21
N LEU A 40 -6.61 -10.68 -17.14
CA LEU A 40 -6.37 -11.15 -15.78
C LEU A 40 -7.01 -12.52 -15.50
N THR A 41 -7.93 -13.01 -16.35
CA THR A 41 -8.48 -14.36 -16.23
C THR A 41 -7.38 -15.37 -16.58
N GLY A 42 -6.86 -16.10 -15.58
CA GLY A 42 -5.72 -17.01 -15.71
C GLY A 42 -4.60 -16.78 -14.71
N PHE A 43 -4.56 -15.60 -14.05
CA PHE A 43 -3.55 -15.26 -13.03
C PHE A 43 -4.04 -15.48 -11.58
N GLU A 44 -5.11 -16.25 -11.41
CA GLU A 44 -5.74 -16.47 -10.10
C GLU A 44 -4.77 -17.14 -9.12
N GLN A 45 -3.92 -18.03 -9.63
CA GLN A 45 -2.91 -18.73 -8.84
C GLN A 45 -1.79 -17.79 -8.41
N GLU A 46 -1.26 -16.96 -9.31
CA GLU A 46 -0.24 -15.95 -9.02
C GLU A 46 -0.74 -14.92 -8.01
N VAL A 47 -1.99 -14.46 -8.17
CA VAL A 47 -2.63 -13.55 -7.20
C VAL A 47 -2.76 -14.21 -5.83
N ALA A 48 -3.14 -15.50 -5.78
CA ALA A 48 -3.23 -16.24 -4.52
C ALA A 48 -1.87 -16.41 -3.85
N LEU A 49 -0.82 -16.75 -4.61
CA LEU A 49 0.55 -16.89 -4.10
C LEU A 49 1.10 -15.55 -3.57
N ILE A 50 0.89 -14.46 -4.31
CA ILE A 50 1.27 -13.11 -3.86
C ILE A 50 0.50 -12.77 -2.59
N ARG A 51 -0.80 -13.04 -2.53
CA ARG A 51 -1.59 -12.78 -1.32
C ARG A 51 -1.07 -13.54 -0.11
N GLU A 52 -0.79 -14.83 -0.26
CA GLU A 52 -0.25 -15.66 0.83
C GLU A 52 1.13 -15.12 1.28
N LYS A 53 1.97 -14.74 0.34
CA LYS A 53 3.28 -14.12 0.63
C LYS A 53 3.14 -12.86 1.47
N TYR A 54 2.30 -11.92 1.04
CA TYR A 54 2.13 -10.64 1.74
C TYR A 54 1.25 -10.73 3.01
N GLN A 55 0.53 -11.82 3.25
CA GLN A 55 -0.11 -12.06 4.56
C GLN A 55 0.88 -12.12 5.72
N ARG A 56 2.15 -12.46 5.45
CA ARG A 56 3.22 -12.51 6.45
C ARG A 56 3.82 -11.12 6.74
N LYS A 57 3.59 -10.12 5.88
CA LYS A 57 4.14 -8.77 6.04
C LYS A 57 3.43 -8.06 7.21
N ARG A 58 4.21 -7.60 8.19
CA ARG A 58 3.76 -6.73 9.27
C ARG A 58 3.63 -5.30 8.74
N TYR A 59 2.42 -4.78 8.80
CA TYR A 59 2.13 -3.37 8.54
C TYR A 59 2.15 -2.61 9.86
N LEU A 60 3.12 -1.72 10.01
CA LEU A 60 3.33 -0.95 11.23
C LEU A 60 2.37 0.23 11.32
N ASP A 61 1.95 0.54 12.54
CA ASP A 61 1.22 1.78 12.83
C ASP A 61 2.14 3.00 12.86
N GLN A 62 1.54 4.19 12.98
CA GLN A 62 2.30 5.44 12.96
C GLN A 62 3.30 5.53 14.12
N ALA A 63 2.95 4.98 15.29
CA ALA A 63 3.80 5.01 16.47
C ALA A 63 5.07 4.16 16.26
N ALA A 64 4.93 2.92 15.80
CA ALA A 64 6.04 2.05 15.50
C ALA A 64 6.92 2.59 14.35
N GLN A 65 6.32 3.16 13.32
CA GLN A 65 7.07 3.82 12.24
C GLN A 65 7.91 4.99 12.76
N THR A 66 7.35 5.81 13.66
CA THR A 66 8.06 6.93 14.27
C THR A 66 9.25 6.43 15.12
N GLN A 67 9.05 5.36 15.89
CA GLN A 67 10.13 4.75 16.68
C GLN A 67 11.29 4.24 15.81
N ILE A 68 10.98 3.54 14.72
CA ILE A 68 11.99 3.09 13.75
C ILE A 68 12.73 4.27 13.16
N TRP A 69 12.01 5.33 12.76
CA TRP A 69 12.64 6.54 12.22
C TRP A 69 13.64 7.16 13.20
N THR A 70 13.27 7.23 14.49
CA THR A 70 14.15 7.73 15.54
C THR A 70 15.41 6.89 15.68
N LEU A 71 15.29 5.56 15.71
CA LEU A 71 16.45 4.66 15.85
C LEU A 71 17.38 4.71 14.63
N LEU A 72 16.82 4.78 13.41
CA LEU A 72 17.60 4.96 12.19
C LEU A 72 18.34 6.30 12.19
N THR A 73 17.68 7.38 12.61
CA THR A 73 18.29 8.71 12.75
C THR A 73 19.43 8.70 13.77
N GLN A 74 19.25 7.98 14.88
CA GLN A 74 20.28 7.81 15.90
C GLN A 74 21.50 7.06 15.36
N SER A 75 21.31 6.00 14.55
CA SER A 75 22.42 5.31 13.89
C SER A 75 23.22 6.21 12.95
N VAL A 76 22.54 7.10 12.20
CA VAL A 76 23.22 8.09 11.34
C VAL A 76 24.06 9.06 12.18
N THR A 77 23.49 9.59 13.26
CA THR A 77 24.12 10.63 14.09
C THR A 77 25.29 10.07 14.91
N GLU A 78 25.14 8.89 15.49
CA GLU A 78 26.13 8.26 16.35
C GLU A 78 27.11 7.36 15.60
N HIS A 79 26.90 7.18 14.28
CA HIS A 79 27.61 6.19 13.46
C HIS A 79 27.62 4.78 14.07
N ARG A 80 26.55 4.45 14.81
CA ARG A 80 26.44 3.19 15.55
C ARG A 80 25.74 2.14 14.68
N PRO A 81 26.25 0.91 14.61
CA PRO A 81 25.59 -0.17 13.88
C PRO A 81 24.30 -0.60 14.60
N LEU A 82 23.27 -0.89 13.81
CA LEU A 82 22.01 -1.45 14.27
C LEU A 82 21.65 -2.68 13.45
N VAL A 83 20.73 -3.49 13.98
CA VAL A 83 20.10 -4.60 13.28
C VAL A 83 18.76 -4.13 12.75
N ILE A 84 18.50 -4.41 11.48
CA ILE A 84 17.23 -4.15 10.80
C ILE A 84 16.62 -5.49 10.42
N GLU A 85 15.46 -5.79 11.01
CA GLU A 85 14.55 -6.83 10.54
C GLU A 85 13.69 -6.25 9.41
N TYR A 86 13.71 -6.86 8.23
CA TYR A 86 12.97 -6.39 7.05
C TYR A 86 12.28 -7.52 6.30
N PHE A 87 11.13 -7.22 5.69
CA PHE A 87 10.39 -8.14 4.85
C PHE A 87 11.09 -8.26 3.49
N ASN A 88 11.63 -9.44 3.20
CA ASN A 88 12.27 -9.75 1.94
C ASN A 88 11.21 -10.07 0.87
N GLU A 89 10.95 -9.13 -0.03
CA GLU A 89 9.95 -9.31 -1.10
C GLU A 89 10.32 -10.36 -2.14
N ALA A 90 11.56 -10.84 -2.21
CA ALA A 90 11.91 -11.98 -3.07
C ALA A 90 11.46 -13.29 -2.42
N VAL A 91 11.72 -13.47 -1.13
CA VAL A 91 11.52 -14.73 -0.40
C VAL A 91 10.14 -14.81 0.25
N GLY A 92 9.57 -13.68 0.70
CA GLY A 92 8.27 -13.63 1.38
C GLY A 92 8.34 -13.79 2.89
N TYR A 93 9.53 -13.67 3.46
CA TYR A 93 9.82 -13.84 4.88
C TYR A 93 10.67 -12.67 5.39
N TYR A 94 10.78 -12.55 6.70
CA TYR A 94 11.66 -11.57 7.33
C TYR A 94 13.10 -12.06 7.36
N ASP A 95 14.01 -11.18 6.99
CA ASP A 95 15.45 -11.35 7.11
C ASP A 95 16.04 -10.22 7.98
N GLU A 96 17.25 -10.43 8.46
CA GLU A 96 17.99 -9.44 9.23
C GLU A 96 19.21 -8.95 8.47
N VAL A 97 19.48 -7.65 8.58
CA VAL A 97 20.75 -7.05 8.14
C VAL A 97 21.32 -6.20 9.27
N THR A 98 22.63 -6.31 9.49
CA THR A 98 23.34 -5.46 10.45
C THR A 98 24.18 -4.44 9.70
N GLY A 99 24.10 -3.16 10.09
CA GLY A 99 24.90 -2.12 9.46
C GLY A 99 24.75 -0.77 10.13
N VAL A 100 25.66 0.15 9.77
CA VAL A 100 25.56 1.57 10.11
C VAL A 100 24.75 2.25 9.02
N VAL A 101 23.75 3.03 9.41
CA VAL A 101 22.97 3.85 8.47
C VAL A 101 23.79 5.09 8.12
N THR A 102 23.99 5.33 6.82
CA THR A 102 24.76 6.47 6.29
C THR A 102 23.86 7.57 5.74
N ASN A 103 22.69 7.21 5.24
CA ASN A 103 21.73 8.15 4.68
C ASN A 103 20.31 7.70 5.01
N LEU A 104 19.43 8.66 5.24
CA LEU A 104 18.02 8.45 5.49
C LEU A 104 17.23 9.51 4.69
N ASP A 105 16.45 9.08 3.71
CA ASP A 105 15.69 9.95 2.82
C ASP A 105 14.19 9.82 3.12
N ASN A 106 13.61 10.88 3.69
CA ASN A 106 12.19 10.94 4.02
C ASN A 106 11.30 11.08 2.78
N ARG A 107 11.78 11.64 1.67
CA ARG A 107 10.99 11.79 0.45
C ARG A 107 10.86 10.45 -0.27
N ARG A 108 11.94 9.66 -0.27
CA ARG A 108 11.97 8.34 -0.91
C ARG A 108 11.57 7.20 0.03
N GLN A 109 11.45 7.47 1.33
CA GLN A 109 11.19 6.45 2.36
C GLN A 109 12.21 5.30 2.29
N GLU A 110 13.49 5.66 2.16
CA GLU A 110 14.61 4.72 2.09
C GLU A 110 15.72 5.07 3.09
N CYS A 111 16.43 4.06 3.58
CA CYS A 111 17.69 4.22 4.28
C CYS A 111 18.82 3.48 3.55
N ILE A 112 20.04 4.02 3.63
CA ILE A 112 21.21 3.45 2.96
C ILE A 112 22.23 3.06 4.02
N LEU A 113 22.59 1.78 4.04
CA LEU A 113 23.63 1.25 4.92
C LEU A 113 25.03 1.55 4.38
N ALA A 114 26.05 1.48 5.23
CA ALA A 114 27.45 1.74 4.86
C ALA A 114 27.99 0.84 3.73
N ASN A 115 27.42 -0.36 3.56
CA ASN A 115 27.70 -1.27 2.44
C ASN A 115 26.98 -0.87 1.13
N LYS A 116 26.33 0.30 1.07
CA LYS A 116 25.51 0.82 -0.03
C LYS A 116 24.20 0.06 -0.28
N GLN A 117 23.82 -0.84 0.61
CA GLN A 117 22.53 -1.51 0.53
C GLN A 117 21.40 -0.52 0.85
N VAL A 118 20.41 -0.44 -0.03
CA VAL A 118 19.23 0.43 0.11
C VAL A 118 18.09 -0.39 0.70
N MET A 119 17.48 0.11 1.78
CA MET A 119 16.35 -0.53 2.46
C MET A 119 15.15 0.41 2.46
N TYR A 120 14.01 -0.07 1.96
CA TYR A 120 12.75 0.68 1.98
C TYR A 120 12.09 0.59 3.34
N LEU A 121 11.69 1.73 3.89
CA LEU A 121 11.12 1.81 5.23
C LEU A 121 9.82 1.03 5.37
N GLU A 122 9.02 0.93 4.31
CA GLU A 122 7.78 0.15 4.28
C GLU A 122 8.00 -1.37 4.47
N ASN A 123 9.22 -1.85 4.25
CA ASN A 123 9.59 -3.25 4.44
C ASN A 123 10.24 -3.49 5.79
N ILE A 124 10.65 -2.45 6.53
CA ILE A 124 11.27 -2.61 7.84
C ILE A 124 10.21 -3.02 8.85
N GLY A 125 10.41 -4.20 9.44
CA GLY A 125 9.60 -4.71 10.53
C GLY A 125 10.05 -4.12 11.85
N GLY A 126 11.36 -4.08 12.11
CA GLY A 126 11.90 -3.75 13.43
C GLY A 126 13.37 -3.33 13.34
N VAL A 127 13.80 -2.54 14.33
CA VAL A 127 15.16 -2.02 14.41
C VAL A 127 15.61 -1.99 15.85
N TRP A 128 16.84 -2.41 16.13
CA TRP A 128 17.44 -2.32 17.46
C TRP A 128 18.96 -2.18 17.38
N PHE A 129 19.54 -1.53 18.38
CA PHE A 129 21.00 -1.52 18.52
C PHE A 129 21.48 -2.83 19.13
N ARG A 130 22.62 -3.32 18.65
CA ARG A 130 23.34 -4.42 19.30
C ARG A 130 24.13 -3.92 20.50
#